data_AF-A0A935PI78-F1
#
_entry.id   AF-A0A935PI78-F1
#
_cell.length_a   1.000
_cell.length_b   1.000
_cell.length_c   1.000
_cell.angle_alpha   90.00
_cell.angle_beta   90.00
_cell.angle_gamma   90.00
#
_symmetry.space_group_name_H-M   'P 1'
#
loop_
_entity.id
_entity.type
_entity.pdbx_description
1 polymer ?
#
loop_
_entity_poly.entity_id
_entity_poly.type
_entity_poly.pdbx_seq_one_letter_code
_entity_poly.pdbx_strand_id
1 'polypeptide(L)'
;MSTAGTLSGSCVAAYPQGTMVTLTADATIGAFTGWSGACSGTASCTLALTQVRNVGATFVVANRLLTTEVTGAGSGSVTSTPAGIACASTHGAVAGSCAAEYAEGTVVTLEAVASGGSFAGWSGACSGVGTCLVALSEARTVTARFDPPSFAVTVSASGGGSGAITSQAGLSPALACLSTAGASTARAAQRISRERS
;
A
#
# COMPACT_ATOMS: atom_id res chain seq x y z
N MET A 1 32.86 -11.48 -0.36
CA MET A 1 31.53 -10.86 -0.18
C MET A 1 31.35 -9.84 -1.29
N SER A 2 30.78 -10.25 -2.42
CA SER A 2 30.52 -9.34 -3.54
C SER A 2 29.14 -8.76 -3.37
N THR A 3 29.09 -7.46 -3.08
CA THR A 3 27.87 -6.67 -2.99
C THR A 3 27.18 -6.61 -4.34
N ALA A 4 25.87 -6.91 -4.34
CA ALA A 4 24.99 -6.81 -5.49
C ALA A 4 24.99 -5.37 -6.04
N GLY A 5 25.53 -5.21 -7.24
CA GLY A 5 25.44 -3.99 -8.03
C GLY A 5 24.77 -4.33 -9.36
N THR A 6 23.70 -3.62 -9.69
CA THR A 6 23.05 -3.65 -10.99
C THR A 6 24.10 -3.37 -12.08
N LEU A 7 24.41 -4.37 -12.92
CA LEU A 7 25.25 -4.14 -14.09
C LEU A 7 24.39 -3.52 -15.20
N SER A 8 24.33 -2.19 -15.21
CA SER A 8 23.96 -1.40 -16.39
C SER A 8 25.24 -1.02 -17.17
N GLY A 9 26.07 -2.02 -17.49
CA GLY A 9 27.34 -1.81 -18.19
C GLY A 9 28.01 -3.13 -18.58
N SER A 10 28.75 -3.12 -19.69
CA SER A 10 29.64 -4.22 -20.07
C SER A 10 30.87 -4.19 -19.16
N CYS A 11 31.17 -5.31 -18.50
CA CYS A 11 32.43 -5.51 -17.81
C CYS A 11 33.41 -6.22 -18.75
N VAL A 12 34.63 -5.67 -18.91
CA VAL A 12 35.68 -6.25 -19.76
C VAL A 12 36.89 -6.55 -18.89
N ALA A 13 37.43 -7.76 -19.02
CA ALA A 13 38.68 -8.18 -18.40
C ALA A 13 39.54 -8.90 -19.43
N ALA A 14 40.85 -8.66 -19.41
CA ALA A 14 41.81 -9.33 -20.27
C ALA A 14 42.52 -10.45 -19.51
N TYR A 15 42.68 -11.61 -20.16
CA TYR A 15 43.34 -12.78 -19.59
C TYR A 15 44.43 -13.28 -20.55
N PRO A 16 45.50 -13.93 -20.06
CA PRO A 16 46.47 -14.60 -20.91
C PRO A 16 45.82 -15.65 -21.83
N GLN A 17 46.40 -15.85 -23.01
CA GLN A 17 45.92 -16.84 -23.97
C GLN A 17 45.86 -18.23 -23.33
N GLY A 18 44.75 -18.94 -23.55
CA GLY A 18 44.52 -20.30 -23.04
C GLY A 18 43.96 -20.35 -21.62
N THR A 19 43.72 -19.21 -20.97
CA THR A 19 43.06 -19.17 -19.65
C THR A 19 41.65 -19.77 -19.75
N MET A 20 41.32 -20.68 -18.83
CA MET A 20 39.97 -21.23 -18.66
C MET A 20 39.18 -20.33 -17.71
N VAL A 21 38.03 -19.84 -18.15
CA VAL A 21 37.13 -19.01 -17.36
C VAL A 21 35.81 -19.74 -17.18
N THR A 22 35.35 -19.86 -15.93
CA THR A 22 34.02 -20.38 -15.60
C THR A 22 33.13 -19.23 -15.16
N LEU A 23 32.09 -18.98 -15.94
CA LEU A 23 31.05 -18.00 -15.68
C LEU A 23 29.86 -18.69 -15.02
N THR A 24 29.41 -18.12 -13.90
CA THR A 24 28.20 -18.53 -13.19
C THR A 24 27.26 -17.34 -13.10
N ALA A 25 25.96 -17.61 -13.18
CA ALA A 25 24.93 -16.59 -13.05
C ALA A 25 24.19 -16.85 -11.73
N ASP A 26 24.13 -15.82 -10.88
CA ASP A 26 23.35 -15.81 -9.65
C ASP A 26 22.41 -14.60 -9.71
N ALA A 27 21.11 -14.85 -9.64
CA ALA A 27 20.09 -13.82 -9.74
C ALA A 27 19.57 -13.49 -8.33
N THR A 28 19.87 -12.28 -7.85
CA THR A 28 19.33 -11.79 -6.57
C THR A 28 17.86 -11.36 -6.71
N ILE A 29 17.45 -10.89 -7.89
CA ILE A 29 16.07 -10.50 -8.22
C ILE A 29 15.74 -11.06 -9.61
N GLY A 30 14.57 -11.72 -9.73
CA GLY A 30 14.15 -12.37 -10.97
C GLY A 30 14.84 -13.73 -11.20
N ALA A 31 14.94 -14.13 -12.46
CA ALA A 31 15.50 -15.40 -12.88
C ALA A 31 16.50 -15.24 -14.02
N PHE A 32 17.58 -16.02 -13.97
CA PHE A 32 18.50 -16.18 -15.11
C PHE A 32 17.87 -17.07 -16.17
N THR A 33 17.78 -16.58 -17.42
CA THR A 33 17.12 -17.31 -18.52
C THR A 33 18.08 -17.93 -19.50
N GLY A 34 19.35 -17.48 -19.53
CA GLY A 34 20.38 -18.17 -20.27
C GLY A 34 21.53 -17.29 -20.74
N TRP A 35 22.56 -17.97 -21.22
CA TRP A 35 23.71 -17.37 -21.86
C TRP A 35 23.49 -17.20 -23.37
N SER A 36 24.20 -16.24 -23.96
CA SER A 36 24.27 -16.02 -25.40
C SER A 36 25.69 -15.68 -25.86
N GLY A 37 25.91 -15.70 -27.18
CA GLY A 37 27.22 -15.44 -27.79
C GLY A 37 28.13 -16.67 -27.75
N ALA A 38 29.27 -16.56 -27.09
CA ALA A 38 30.22 -17.67 -26.94
C ALA A 38 29.75 -18.78 -25.97
N CYS A 39 28.67 -18.53 -25.22
CA CYS A 39 28.02 -19.48 -24.32
C CYS A 39 26.56 -19.69 -24.75
N SER A 40 25.99 -20.83 -24.35
CA SER A 40 24.56 -21.14 -24.56
C SER A 40 24.01 -21.96 -23.39
N GLY A 41 22.68 -22.00 -23.29
CA GLY A 41 21.96 -22.73 -22.22
C GLY A 41 21.97 -21.99 -20.89
N THR A 42 21.61 -22.70 -19.82
CA THR A 42 21.41 -22.15 -18.46
C THR A 42 22.42 -22.65 -17.43
N ALA A 43 23.24 -23.64 -17.76
CA ALA A 43 24.28 -24.16 -16.87
C ALA A 43 25.48 -23.18 -16.78
N SER A 44 26.39 -23.41 -15.83
CA SER A 44 27.66 -22.67 -15.75
C SER A 44 28.43 -22.79 -17.08
N CYS A 45 28.89 -21.68 -17.62
CA CYS A 45 29.61 -21.66 -18.89
C CYS A 45 31.13 -21.64 -18.65
N THR A 46 31.84 -22.65 -19.15
CA THR A 46 33.31 -22.69 -19.09
C THR A 46 33.89 -22.51 -20.47
N LEU A 47 34.80 -21.54 -20.63
CA LEU A 47 35.39 -21.16 -21.92
C LEU A 47 36.93 -21.14 -21.83
N ALA A 48 37.58 -21.60 -22.90
CA ALA A 48 39.00 -21.36 -23.14
C ALA A 48 39.19 -20.05 -23.93
N LEU A 49 39.91 -19.09 -23.37
CA LEU A 49 40.20 -17.81 -24.02
C LEU A 49 41.39 -17.94 -24.99
N THR A 50 41.14 -18.57 -26.13
CA THR A 50 42.10 -18.65 -27.26
C THR A 50 41.98 -17.46 -28.24
N GLN A 51 40.89 -16.71 -28.13
CA GLN A 51 40.57 -15.51 -28.90
C GLN A 51 39.60 -14.64 -28.07
N VAL A 52 39.32 -13.42 -28.52
CA VAL A 52 38.30 -12.57 -27.89
C VAL A 52 36.93 -13.25 -27.98
N ARG A 53 36.21 -13.32 -26.86
CA ARG A 53 34.88 -13.92 -26.76
C ARG A 53 33.91 -12.90 -26.16
N ASN A 54 32.72 -12.81 -26.74
CA ASN A 54 31.60 -12.04 -26.19
C ASN A 54 30.58 -13.03 -25.61
N VAL A 55 30.20 -12.83 -24.35
CA VAL A 55 29.18 -13.62 -23.67
C VAL A 55 28.10 -12.67 -23.17
N GLY A 56 26.86 -12.91 -23.54
CA GLY A 56 25.69 -12.25 -22.97
C GLY A 56 25.06 -13.12 -21.90
N ALA A 57 24.50 -12.50 -20.87
CA ALA A 57 23.71 -13.15 -19.83
C ALA A 57 22.34 -12.46 -19.79
N THR A 58 21.26 -13.23 -19.90
CA THR A 58 19.91 -12.69 -19.86
C THR A 58 19.25 -13.01 -18.52
N PHE A 59 18.69 -11.98 -17.89
CA PHE A 59 17.91 -12.08 -16.66
C PHE A 59 16.52 -11.50 -16.93
N VAL A 60 15.48 -12.14 -16.39
CA VAL A 60 14.09 -11.66 -16.49
C VAL A 60 13.51 -11.50 -15.10
N VAL A 61 12.70 -10.47 -14.92
CA VAL A 61 11.94 -10.23 -13.69
C VAL A 61 10.47 -10.40 -14.02
N ALA A 62 9.75 -11.14 -13.18
CA ALA A 62 8.29 -11.19 -13.25
C ALA A 62 7.71 -9.96 -12.55
N ASN A 63 6.64 -9.39 -13.10
CA ASN A 63 5.88 -8.35 -12.43
C ASN A 63 4.76 -8.95 -11.57
N ARG A 64 4.49 -8.33 -10.43
CA ARG A 64 3.42 -8.66 -9.50
C ARG A 64 2.48 -7.47 -9.34
N LEU A 65 1.18 -7.73 -9.44
CA LEU A 65 0.15 -6.72 -9.29
C LEU A 65 -0.10 -6.42 -7.81
N LEU A 66 -0.06 -5.14 -7.43
CA LEU A 66 -0.54 -4.66 -6.14
C LEU A 66 -1.82 -3.84 -6.37
N THR A 67 -2.90 -4.25 -5.74
CA THR A 67 -4.18 -3.54 -5.77
C THR A 67 -4.45 -2.92 -4.41
N THR A 68 -4.82 -1.65 -4.39
CA THR A 68 -5.30 -0.94 -3.21
C THR A 68 -6.80 -0.69 -3.34
N GLU A 69 -7.59 -1.23 -2.44
CA GLU A 69 -9.00 -0.92 -2.33
C GLU A 69 -9.18 0.23 -1.34
N VAL A 70 -10.05 1.20 -1.65
CA VAL A 70 -10.37 2.28 -0.72
C VAL A 70 -11.83 2.14 -0.30
N THR A 71 -12.06 2.16 1.02
CA THR A 71 -13.39 1.93 1.62
C THR A 71 -13.74 3.01 2.63
N GLY A 72 -15.01 3.04 3.02
CA GLY A 72 -15.58 4.06 3.89
C GLY A 72 -16.05 5.29 3.11
N ALA A 73 -16.74 6.19 3.82
CA ALA A 73 -17.29 7.43 3.24
C ALA A 73 -16.41 8.66 3.52
N GLY A 74 -15.27 8.48 4.18
CA GLY A 74 -14.29 9.53 4.41
C GLY A 74 -13.52 9.89 3.14
N SER A 75 -12.88 11.06 3.18
CA SER A 75 -12.04 11.54 2.09
C SER A 75 -10.57 11.37 2.44
N GLY A 76 -9.76 10.98 1.46
CA GLY A 76 -8.33 10.79 1.65
C GLY A 76 -7.63 10.32 0.38
N SER A 77 -6.31 10.19 0.44
CA SER A 77 -5.48 9.70 -0.66
C SER A 77 -4.55 8.59 -0.20
N VAL A 78 -4.22 7.69 -1.12
CA VAL A 78 -3.21 6.65 -0.97
C VAL A 78 -2.16 6.80 -2.07
N THR A 79 -0.89 6.79 -1.68
CA THR A 79 0.26 6.85 -2.59
C THR A 79 1.26 5.74 -2.27
N SER A 80 2.08 5.35 -3.27
CA SER A 80 3.12 4.33 -3.10
C SER A 80 4.54 4.81 -3.36
N THR A 81 5.52 4.16 -2.73
CA THR A 81 6.94 4.21 -3.09
C THR A 81 7.49 2.78 -3.23
N PRO A 82 7.98 2.34 -4.40
CA PRO A 82 8.09 3.06 -5.67
C PRO A 82 6.74 3.58 -6.22
N ALA A 83 6.80 4.63 -7.05
CA ALA A 83 5.60 5.24 -7.62
C ALA A 83 4.84 4.25 -8.52
N GLY A 84 3.52 4.27 -8.45
CA GLY A 84 2.64 3.42 -9.25
C GLY A 84 1.19 3.51 -8.81
N ILE A 85 0.97 3.57 -7.49
CA ILE A 85 -0.36 3.77 -6.90
C ILE A 85 -0.48 5.23 -6.46
N ALA A 86 -1.54 5.88 -6.91
CA ALA A 86 -1.94 7.23 -6.56
C ALA A 86 -3.45 7.34 -6.78
N CYS A 87 -4.21 7.06 -5.73
CA CYS A 87 -5.66 7.18 -5.77
C CYS A 87 -6.22 7.92 -4.57
N ALA A 88 -7.40 8.49 -4.74
CA ALA A 88 -8.07 9.27 -3.72
C ALA A 88 -9.53 8.86 -3.60
N SER A 89 -10.05 8.87 -2.38
CA SER A 89 -11.47 8.81 -2.09
C SER A 89 -11.97 10.21 -1.78
N THR A 90 -13.09 10.59 -2.39
CA THR A 90 -13.88 11.76 -1.99
C THR A 90 -15.32 11.30 -1.73
N HIS A 91 -15.77 11.36 -0.48
CA HIS A 91 -17.10 10.89 -0.07
C HIS A 91 -17.42 9.45 -0.51
N GLY A 92 -16.43 8.55 -0.44
CA GLY A 92 -16.57 7.14 -0.85
C GLY A 92 -16.48 6.90 -2.36
N ALA A 93 -16.37 7.94 -3.18
CA ALA A 93 -16.05 7.82 -4.59
C ALA A 93 -14.53 7.77 -4.79
N VAL A 94 -14.04 6.68 -5.37
CA VAL A 94 -12.61 6.46 -5.61
C VAL A 94 -12.22 6.94 -7.01
N ALA A 95 -11.11 7.68 -7.11
CA ALA A 95 -10.55 8.19 -8.36
C ALA A 95 -9.03 7.98 -8.40
N GLY A 96 -8.45 7.95 -9.61
CA GLY A 96 -7.01 7.74 -9.83
C GLY A 96 -6.62 6.27 -10.03
N SER A 97 -5.33 5.97 -9.87
CA SER A 97 -4.77 4.64 -10.10
C SER A 97 -4.54 3.93 -8.78
N CYS A 98 -5.46 3.04 -8.42
CA CYS A 98 -5.40 2.23 -7.21
C CYS A 98 -4.68 0.87 -7.40
N ALA A 99 -4.13 0.59 -8.59
CA ALA A 99 -3.39 -0.64 -8.84
C ALA A 99 -2.16 -0.38 -9.71
N ALA A 100 -1.08 -1.10 -9.45
CA ALA A 100 0.14 -1.02 -10.24
C ALA A 100 0.93 -2.34 -10.19
N GLU A 101 1.71 -2.57 -11.23
CA GLU A 101 2.66 -3.68 -11.29
C GLU A 101 4.04 -3.26 -10.80
N TYR A 102 4.67 -4.14 -10.02
CA TYR A 102 6.04 -3.97 -9.54
C TYR A 102 6.84 -5.24 -9.81
N ALA A 103 8.15 -5.09 -9.98
CA ALA A 103 9.05 -6.24 -10.06
C ALA A 103 8.90 -7.14 -8.82
N GLU A 104 8.88 -8.45 -9.02
CA GLU A 104 8.90 -9.41 -7.92
C GLU A 104 10.09 -9.14 -6.97
N GLY A 105 9.84 -9.28 -5.67
CA GLY A 105 10.79 -8.93 -4.61
C GLY A 105 10.82 -7.45 -4.24
N THR A 106 10.11 -6.58 -4.97
CA THR A 106 9.97 -5.17 -4.60
C THR A 106 9.22 -5.04 -3.28
N VAL A 107 9.76 -4.22 -2.36
CA VAL A 107 9.05 -3.78 -1.17
C VAL A 107 8.40 -2.43 -1.48
N VAL A 108 7.07 -2.41 -1.52
CA VAL A 108 6.28 -1.21 -1.76
C VAL A 108 5.85 -0.62 -0.42
N THR A 109 6.09 0.67 -0.23
CA THR A 109 5.60 1.47 0.90
C THR A 109 4.34 2.19 0.47
N LEU A 110 3.23 1.95 1.16
CA LEU A 110 1.97 2.66 0.99
C LEU A 110 1.77 3.66 2.13
N GLU A 111 1.36 4.87 1.76
CA GLU A 111 1.04 5.96 2.68
C GLU A 111 -0.40 6.42 2.43
N ALA A 112 -1.16 6.60 3.52
CA ALA A 112 -2.54 7.08 3.48
C ALA A 112 -2.64 8.41 4.21
N VAL A 113 -3.27 9.40 3.57
CA VAL A 113 -3.48 10.73 4.13
C VAL A 113 -4.97 11.06 4.07
N ALA A 114 -5.60 11.27 5.21
CA ALA A 114 -7.01 11.68 5.25
C ALA A 114 -7.14 13.17 4.88
N SER A 115 -8.10 13.49 4.02
CA SER A 115 -8.45 14.85 3.58
C SER A 115 -9.84 15.28 4.08
N GLY A 116 -10.23 14.74 5.24
CA GLY A 116 -11.49 14.98 5.92
C GLY A 116 -11.89 13.76 6.74
N GLY A 117 -12.09 13.92 8.05
CA GLY A 117 -12.32 12.80 8.97
C GLY A 117 -11.03 12.15 9.42
N SER A 118 -10.98 10.81 9.42
CA SER A 118 -9.82 10.03 9.91
C SER A 118 -9.49 8.85 9.02
N PHE A 119 -8.20 8.50 8.94
CA PHE A 119 -7.76 7.22 8.40
C PHE A 119 -7.95 6.15 9.48
N ALA A 120 -8.87 5.20 9.23
CA ALA A 120 -9.22 4.15 10.19
C ALA A 120 -8.17 3.03 10.20
N GLY A 121 -7.44 2.85 9.10
CA GLY A 121 -6.33 1.90 9.00
C GLY A 121 -6.33 1.07 7.73
N TRP A 122 -5.31 0.23 7.64
CA TRP A 122 -5.09 -0.76 6.61
C TRP A 122 -5.67 -2.14 7.00
N SER A 123 -6.06 -2.92 6.00
CA SER A 123 -6.33 -4.35 6.11
C SER A 123 -5.90 -5.11 4.85
N GLY A 124 -5.97 -6.45 4.87
CA GLY A 124 -5.50 -7.31 3.78
C GLY A 124 -4.02 -7.67 3.94
N ALA A 125 -3.19 -7.31 2.95
CA ALA A 125 -1.75 -7.61 2.99
C ALA A 125 -0.94 -6.78 4.00
N CYS A 126 -1.54 -5.77 4.64
CA CYS A 126 -0.98 -5.05 5.77
C CYS A 126 -2.08 -4.66 6.78
N SER A 127 -1.67 -4.17 7.95
CA SER A 127 -2.58 -3.79 9.03
C SER A 127 -2.05 -2.61 9.85
N GLY A 128 -2.94 -1.97 10.60
CA GLY A 128 -2.62 -0.82 11.45
C GLY A 128 -2.88 0.52 10.77
N VAL A 129 -2.46 1.61 11.42
CA VAL A 129 -2.76 2.99 10.98
C VAL A 129 -1.54 3.76 10.47
N GLY A 130 -0.34 3.16 10.58
CA GLY A 130 0.92 3.76 10.13
C GLY A 130 1.19 3.52 8.65
N THR A 131 2.45 3.63 8.24
CA THR A 131 2.88 3.23 6.90
C THR A 131 2.69 1.73 6.69
N CYS A 132 2.28 1.35 5.48
CA CYS A 132 2.05 -0.05 5.11
C CYS A 132 3.19 -0.53 4.19
N LEU A 133 3.96 -1.52 4.64
CA LEU A 133 5.05 -2.12 3.86
C LEU A 133 4.59 -3.46 3.27
N VAL A 134 4.68 -3.60 1.95
CA VAL A 134 4.24 -4.80 1.22
C VAL A 134 5.38 -5.33 0.36
N ALA A 135 5.93 -6.49 0.72
CA ALA A 135 6.88 -7.23 -0.12
C ALA A 135 6.13 -8.05 -1.18
N LEU A 136 6.39 -7.81 -2.46
CA LEU A 136 5.66 -8.46 -3.56
C LEU A 136 6.37 -9.71 -4.07
N SER A 137 6.11 -10.85 -3.42
CA SER A 137 6.43 -12.19 -3.95
C SER A 137 5.36 -12.71 -4.91
N GLU A 138 4.14 -12.19 -4.79
CA GLU A 138 2.95 -12.56 -5.56
C GLU A 138 2.03 -11.34 -5.67
N ALA A 139 0.91 -11.48 -6.40
CA ALA A 139 -0.09 -10.42 -6.45
C ALA A 139 -0.76 -10.25 -5.08
N ARG A 140 -0.96 -9.01 -4.64
CA ARG A 140 -1.51 -8.70 -3.31
C ARG A 140 -2.57 -7.61 -3.38
N THR A 141 -3.50 -7.67 -2.42
CA THR A 141 -4.51 -6.63 -2.21
C THR A 141 -4.38 -6.04 -0.81
N VAL A 142 -4.44 -4.72 -0.72
CA VAL A 142 -4.48 -3.94 0.51
C VAL A 142 -5.74 -3.10 0.51
N THR A 143 -6.42 -2.98 1.65
CA THR A 143 -7.57 -2.10 1.79
C THR A 143 -7.23 -0.94 2.72
N ALA A 144 -7.47 0.30 2.27
CA ALA A 144 -7.38 1.53 3.05
C ALA A 144 -8.80 1.97 3.43
N ARG A 145 -9.04 2.28 4.70
CA ARG A 145 -10.35 2.78 5.15
C ARG A 145 -10.26 4.22 5.63
N PHE A 146 -11.10 5.08 5.05
CA PHE A 146 -11.29 6.46 5.51
C PHE A 146 -12.70 6.62 6.09
N ASP A 147 -12.78 7.05 7.34
CA ASP A 147 -14.05 7.34 8.01
C ASP A 147 -14.34 8.85 7.96
N PRO A 148 -15.58 9.28 7.67
CA PRO A 148 -15.94 10.69 7.61
C PRO A 148 -15.93 11.34 9.01
N PRO A 149 -15.81 12.68 9.10
CA PRO A 149 -15.92 13.37 10.37
C PRO A 149 -17.34 13.20 10.96
N SER A 150 -17.43 13.01 12.27
CA SER A 150 -18.70 12.94 13.00
C SER A 150 -19.04 14.28 13.64
N PHE A 151 -20.28 14.75 13.49
CA PHE A 151 -20.79 15.97 14.13
C PHE A 151 -21.96 15.63 15.06
N ALA A 152 -22.03 16.29 16.22
CA ALA A 152 -23.11 16.13 17.18
C ALA A 152 -24.14 17.26 17.05
N VAL A 153 -25.43 16.89 17.08
CA VAL A 153 -26.55 17.85 17.17
C VAL A 153 -27.05 17.86 18.60
N THR A 154 -27.09 19.04 19.23
CA THR A 154 -27.66 19.23 20.56
C THR A 154 -29.01 19.94 20.42
N VAL A 155 -30.05 19.35 21.01
CA VAL A 155 -31.39 19.94 21.02
C VAL A 155 -31.80 20.20 22.46
N SER A 156 -32.23 21.43 22.73
CA SER A 156 -32.75 21.85 24.03
C SER A 156 -34.20 22.28 23.88
N ALA A 157 -35.08 21.72 24.72
CA ALA A 157 -36.48 22.13 24.81
C ALA A 157 -36.67 23.08 26.01
N SER A 158 -37.53 24.08 25.87
CA SER A 158 -37.93 25.00 26.93
C SER A 158 -39.45 25.24 26.91
N GLY A 159 -40.01 25.68 28.04
CA GLY A 159 -41.46 25.85 28.23
C GLY A 159 -42.11 24.74 29.06
N GLY A 160 -43.40 24.89 29.36
CA GLY A 160 -44.16 23.98 30.22
C GLY A 160 -44.91 22.85 29.49
N GLY A 161 -44.66 22.66 28.20
CA GLY A 161 -45.31 21.62 27.38
C GLY A 161 -44.55 20.29 27.42
N SER A 162 -45.27 19.20 27.14
CA SER A 162 -44.67 17.88 26.92
C SER A 162 -44.62 17.55 25.43
N GLY A 163 -43.55 16.93 24.96
CA GLY A 163 -43.35 16.60 23.55
C GLY A 163 -42.21 15.59 23.32
N ALA A 164 -42.19 14.98 22.13
CA ALA A 164 -41.14 14.06 21.71
C ALA A 164 -40.34 14.68 20.56
N ILE A 165 -39.02 14.57 20.63
CA ILE A 165 -38.08 14.99 19.60
C ILE A 165 -37.46 13.71 19.04
N THR A 166 -37.80 13.39 17.79
CA THR A 166 -37.30 12.22 17.08
C THR A 166 -36.62 12.65 15.79
N SER A 167 -35.51 12.02 15.42
CA SER A 167 -34.90 12.19 14.11
C SER A 167 -35.60 11.36 13.03
N GLN A 168 -35.30 11.61 11.75
CA GLN A 168 -35.83 10.76 10.67
C GLN A 168 -35.42 9.28 10.80
N ALA A 169 -36.25 8.40 10.25
CA ALA A 169 -35.96 6.96 10.19
C ALA A 169 -34.68 6.69 9.36
N GLY A 170 -33.90 5.70 9.79
CA GLY A 170 -32.66 5.29 9.11
C GLY A 170 -31.38 5.98 9.58
N LEU A 171 -31.44 6.93 10.53
CA LEU A 171 -30.24 7.45 11.19
C LEU A 171 -29.70 6.51 12.27
N SER A 172 -28.37 6.42 12.36
CA SER A 172 -27.68 5.70 13.42
C SER A 172 -26.51 6.54 13.98
N PRO A 173 -26.49 6.88 15.28
CA PRO A 173 -27.57 6.69 16.24
C PRO A 173 -28.78 7.60 15.94
N ALA A 174 -29.99 7.11 16.19
CA ALA A 174 -31.20 7.94 16.12
C ALA A 174 -31.25 8.92 17.30
N LEU A 175 -31.66 10.16 17.05
CA LEU A 175 -31.94 11.11 18.11
C LEU A 175 -33.37 10.86 18.61
N ALA A 176 -33.50 10.51 19.89
CA ALA A 176 -34.79 10.36 20.54
C ALA A 176 -34.72 10.96 21.95
N CYS A 177 -35.33 12.12 22.15
CA CYS A 177 -35.42 12.79 23.44
C CYS A 177 -36.88 13.13 23.75
N LEU A 178 -37.31 12.90 24.98
CA LEU A 178 -38.62 13.31 25.49
C LEU A 178 -38.44 14.54 26.37
N SER A 179 -39.19 15.61 26.12
CA SER A 179 -39.34 16.73 27.05
C SER A 179 -40.65 16.57 27.79
N THR A 180 -40.61 16.35 29.09
CA THR A 180 -41.80 16.29 29.94
C THR A 180 -41.97 17.62 30.68
N ALA A 181 -43.21 18.11 30.73
CA ALA A 181 -43.58 19.28 31.50
C ALA A 181 -43.17 19.09 32.98
N GLY A 182 -42.23 19.91 33.46
CA GLY A 182 -41.83 19.96 34.88
C GLY A 182 -40.45 19.39 35.22
N ALA A 183 -39.71 18.78 34.29
CA ALA A 183 -38.34 18.33 34.56
C ALA A 183 -37.31 19.42 34.23
N SER A 184 -36.90 20.15 35.26
CA SER A 184 -35.71 20.98 35.24
C SER A 184 -34.46 20.10 34.97
N THR A 185 -33.75 20.42 33.88
CA THR A 185 -32.39 19.96 33.52
C THR A 185 -32.13 18.45 33.49
N ALA A 186 -32.46 17.79 32.37
CA ALA A 186 -31.80 16.54 31.98
C ALA A 186 -30.43 16.86 31.33
N ARG A 187 -29.36 16.85 32.12
CA ARG A 187 -27.99 16.74 31.60
C ARG A 187 -27.86 15.37 30.92
N ALA A 188 -27.89 15.31 29.60
CA ALA A 188 -27.36 14.16 28.88
C ALA A 188 -25.85 14.07 29.17
N ALA A 189 -25.42 12.93 29.68
CA ALA A 189 -24.08 12.71 30.20
C ALA A 189 -22.99 13.00 29.16
N GLN A 190 -22.24 14.08 29.36
CA GLN A 190 -20.89 14.21 28.81
C GLN A 190 -19.99 13.19 29.51
N ARG A 191 -19.68 12.08 28.85
CA ARG A 191 -18.46 11.32 29.13
C ARG A 191 -17.53 11.47 27.94
N ILE A 192 -16.98 12.68 27.81
CA ILE A 192 -15.78 12.92 27.01
C ILE A 192 -14.66 12.18 27.74
N SER A 193 -14.13 11.14 27.12
CA SER A 193 -12.85 10.52 27.49
C SER A 193 -11.76 11.58 27.40
N ARG A 194 -11.45 12.22 28.54
CA ARG A 194 -10.12 12.77 28.78
C ARG A 194 -9.20 11.57 28.97
N GLU A 195 -8.41 11.25 27.94
CA GLU A 195 -7.14 10.58 28.15
C GLU A 195 -6.00 11.58 27.97
N ARG A 196 -5.13 11.54 28.98
CA ARG A 196 -4.04 12.45 29.32
C ARG A 196 -2.88 12.36 28.33
N SER A 197 -2.28 13.52 28.03
CA SER A 197 -0.82 13.68 28.18
C SER A 197 -0.46 13.80 29.66
#